data_AF-A0A962RKL0-F1
#
_entry.id   AF-A0A962RKL0-F1
#
_cell.length_a   1.000
_cell.length_b   1.000
_cell.length_c   1.000
_cell.angle_alpha   90.00
_cell.angle_beta   90.00
_cell.angle_gamma   90.00
#
_symmetry.space_group_name_H-M   'P 1'
#
loop_
_entity.id
_entity.type
_entity.pdbx_description
1 polymer ?
#
loop_
_entity_poly.entity_id
_entity_poly.type
_entity_poly.pdbx_seq_one_letter_code
_entity_poly.pdbx_strand_id
1 'polypeptide(L)' 'MAESSYSLSGLSDQEAQEFHKLFVTSFIVFTAIAVVAHILVWMWRPWLPGPEGYASLGETYANFAEGMHAMVNSLSVYLT' A
#
# COMPACT_ATOMS: atom_id res chain seq x y z
N MET A 1 -27.62 -45.96 -11.06
CA MET A 1 -27.51 -44.49 -10.95
C MET A 1 -26.09 -44.19 -10.50
N ALA A 2 -25.20 -43.86 -11.43
CA ALA A 2 -23.82 -43.46 -11.13
C ALA A 2 -23.50 -42.24 -12.01
N GLU A 3 -24.26 -41.17 -11.79
CA GLU A 3 -24.12 -39.87 -12.42
C GLU A 3 -23.59 -38.90 -11.35
N SER A 4 -22.29 -38.57 -11.38
CA SER A 4 -21.68 -37.40 -10.66
C SER A 4 -20.14 -37.41 -10.57
N SER A 5 -19.41 -38.21 -11.35
CA SER A 5 -17.93 -38.12 -11.34
C SER A 5 -17.36 -36.98 -12.20
N TYR A 6 -18.23 -36.19 -12.84
CA TYR A 6 -17.87 -34.95 -13.53
C TYR A 6 -18.41 -33.78 -12.73
N SER A 7 -17.52 -32.87 -12.34
CA SER A 7 -17.89 -31.61 -11.65
C SER A 7 -18.72 -30.70 -12.56
N LEU A 8 -19.41 -29.71 -11.99
CA LEU A 8 -20.24 -28.75 -12.75
C LEU A 8 -19.45 -27.97 -13.83
N SER A 9 -18.12 -27.95 -13.74
CA SER A 9 -17.20 -27.37 -14.73
C SER A 9 -16.82 -28.32 -15.87
N GLY A 10 -17.29 -29.57 -15.86
CA GLY A 10 -17.04 -30.52 -16.94
C GLY A 10 -15.64 -31.12 -16.95
N LEU A 11 -14.95 -31.18 -15.80
CA LEU A 11 -13.59 -31.70 -15.67
C LEU A 11 -13.57 -32.92 -14.76
N SER A 12 -12.73 -33.91 -15.10
CA SER A 12 -12.39 -35.01 -14.20
C SER A 12 -11.60 -34.50 -13.00
N ASP A 13 -11.72 -35.15 -11.84
CA ASP A 13 -10.99 -34.76 -10.62
C ASP A 13 -9.47 -34.72 -10.82
N GLN A 14 -8.95 -35.57 -11.72
CA GLN A 14 -7.53 -35.60 -12.10
C GLN A 14 -7.11 -34.36 -12.92
N GLU A 15 -7.86 -33.98 -13.95
CA GLU A 15 -7.54 -32.77 -14.73
C GLU A 15 -7.63 -31.49 -13.88
N ALA A 16 -8.62 -31.42 -12.99
CA ALA A 16 -8.76 -30.28 -12.08
C ALA A 16 -7.54 -30.16 -11.15
N GLN A 17 -7.01 -31.27 -10.64
CA GLN A 17 -5.80 -31.26 -9.79
C GLN A 17 -4.54 -30.88 -10.56
N GLU A 18 -4.37 -31.34 -11.79
CA GLU A 18 -3.21 -30.99 -12.61
C GLU A 18 -3.18 -29.49 -12.95
N PHE A 19 -4.32 -28.93 -13.36
CA PHE A 19 -4.45 -27.49 -13.58
C PHE A 19 -4.21 -26.70 -12.30
N HIS A 20 -4.83 -27.12 -11.20
CA HIS A 20 -4.69 -26.43 -9.91
C HIS A 20 -3.24 -26.42 -9.43
N LYS A 21 -2.51 -27.52 -9.58
CA LYS A 21 -1.11 -27.62 -9.20
C LYS A 21 -0.24 -26.64 -9.99
N LEU A 22 -0.45 -26.55 -11.31
CA LEU A 22 0.29 -25.61 -12.16
C LEU A 22 -0.07 -24.15 -11.84
N PHE A 23 -1.36 -23.86 -11.62
CA PHE A 23 -1.85 -22.53 -11.26
C PHE A 23 -1.28 -22.06 -9.92
N VAL A 24 -1.33 -22.89 -8.88
CA VAL A 24 -0.81 -22.52 -7.55
C VAL A 24 0.70 -22.31 -7.60
N THR A 25 1.44 -23.14 -8.34
CA THR A 25 2.88 -22.97 -8.49
C THR A 25 3.24 -21.62 -9.12
N SER A 26 2.60 -21.25 -10.24
CA SER A 26 2.87 -19.97 -10.91
C SER A 26 2.36 -18.77 -10.09
N PHE A 27 1.20 -18.91 -9.44
CA PHE A 27 0.64 -17.89 -8.55
C PHE A 27 1.59 -17.59 -7.39
N ILE A 28 2.14 -18.60 -6.72
CA ILE A 28 3.09 -18.40 -5.62
C ILE A 28 4.35 -17.68 -6.09
N VAL A 29 4.92 -18.08 -7.23
CA VAL A 29 6.11 -17.42 -7.79
C VAL A 29 5.82 -15.96 -8.13
N PHE A 30 4.68 -15.67 -8.77
CA PHE A 30 4.25 -14.30 -9.06
C PHE A 30 4.05 -13.47 -7.79
N THR A 31 3.34 -14.01 -6.79
CA THR A 31 3.09 -13.33 -5.52
C THR A 31 4.39 -13.04 -4.78
N ALA A 32 5.36 -13.97 -4.77
CA ALA A 32 6.66 -13.73 -4.16
C ALA A 32 7.38 -12.54 -4.79
N ILE A 33 7.41 -12.47 -6.13
CA ILE A 33 7.99 -11.33 -6.85
C ILE A 33 7.23 -10.04 -6.55
N ALA A 34 5.89 -10.09 -6.53
CA ALA A 34 5.06 -8.94 -6.24
C ALA A 34 5.31 -8.38 -4.83
N VAL A 35 5.43 -9.24 -3.80
CA VAL A 35 5.74 -8.83 -2.43
C VAL A 35 7.06 -8.07 -2.36
N VAL A 36 8.11 -8.59 -3.01
CA VAL A 36 9.41 -7.92 -3.06
C VAL A 36 9.29 -6.55 -3.73
N ALA A 37 8.62 -6.45 -4.88
CA ALA A 37 8.41 -5.18 -5.57
C ALA A 37 7.65 -4.15 -4.71
N HIS A 38 6.62 -4.58 -3.97
CA HIS A 38 5.86 -3.69 -3.09
C HIS A 38 6.69 -3.22 -1.89
N ILE A 39 7.56 -4.07 -1.34
CA ILE A 39 8.50 -3.65 -0.29
C ILE A 39 9.46 -2.58 -0.82
N LEU A 40 10.02 -2.79 -2.03
CA LEU A 40 10.90 -1.78 -2.65
C LEU A 40 10.19 -0.44 -2.87
N VAL A 41 8.96 -0.47 -3.40
CA VAL A 41 8.17 0.76 -3.57
C VAL A 41 7.83 1.40 -2.22
N TRP A 42 7.53 0.60 -1.20
CA TRP A 42 7.27 1.10 0.14
C TRP A 42 8.48 1.83 0.73
N MET A 43 9.69 1.34 0.46
CA MET A 43 10.93 2.02 0.85
C MET A 43 11.12 3.33 0.08
N TRP A 44 10.73 3.40 -1.20
CA TRP A 44 10.88 4.62 -2.00
C TRP A 44 9.84 5.70 -1.68
N ARG A 45 8.56 5.32 -1.54
CA ARG A 45 7.44 6.21 -1.22
C ARG A 45 6.49 5.49 -0.26
N PRO A 46 6.73 5.57 1.05
CA PRO A 46 5.86 4.94 2.04
C PRO A 46 4.49 5.60 1.99
N TRP A 47 3.47 4.82 1.67
CA TRP A 47 2.12 5.34 1.45
C TRP A 47 1.26 5.37 2.73
N LEU A 48 1.63 4.62 3.78
CA LEU A 48 1.06 4.76 5.11
C LEU A 48 2.01 5.59 5.99
N PRO A 49 1.67 6.84 6.33
CA PRO A 49 2.39 7.57 7.36
C PRO A 49 2.11 6.96 8.76
N GLY A 50 3.01 7.20 9.71
CA GLY A 50 2.91 6.68 11.09
C GLY A 50 1.70 7.23 11.87
N PRO A 51 1.63 7.02 13.21
CA PRO A 51 0.49 7.45 14.04
C PRO A 51 0.15 8.94 13.95
N GLU A 52 1.14 9.78 13.63
CA GLU A 52 0.97 11.23 13.42
C GLU A 52 0.81 11.63 11.93
N GLY A 53 0.66 10.65 11.04
CA GLY A 53 0.17 10.83 9.69
C GLY A 53 0.94 11.85 8.82
N TYR A 54 0.20 12.44 7.88
CA TYR A 54 0.60 13.69 7.21
C TYR A 54 0.45 14.92 8.13
N ALA A 55 0.01 14.74 9.39
CA ALA A 55 -0.18 15.85 10.33
C ALA A 55 1.16 16.44 10.79
N SER A 56 2.24 15.65 10.82
CA SER A 56 3.61 16.16 11.03
C SER A 56 4.03 17.25 10.02
N LEU A 57 3.54 17.16 8.77
CA LEU A 57 3.74 18.23 7.79
C LEU A 57 2.93 19.47 8.16
N GLY A 58 1.66 19.28 8.55
CA GLY A 58 0.78 20.36 9.00
C GLY A 58 1.33 21.11 10.23
N GLU A 59 1.87 20.38 11.21
CA GLU A 59 2.49 20.96 12.41
C GLU A 59 3.76 21.74 12.07
N THR A 60 4.60 21.22 11.17
CA THR A 60 5.80 21.94 10.69
C THR A 60 5.43 23.26 9.99
N TYR A 61 4.40 23.26 9.14
CA TYR A 61 3.92 24.48 8.46
C TYR A 61 3.22 25.44 9.42
N ALA A 62 2.47 24.95 10.41
CA ALA A 62 1.83 25.76 11.43
C ALA A 62 2.86 26.49 12.31
N ASN A 63 3.87 25.78 12.79
CA ASN A 63 4.97 26.35 13.58
C ASN A 63 5.75 27.41 12.78
N PHE A 64 5.99 27.18 11.49
CA PHE A 64 6.62 28.17 10.61
C PHE A 64 5.74 29.41 10.38
N ALA A 65 4.44 29.23 10.16
CA ALA A 65 3.50 30.32 9.98
C ALA A 65 3.37 31.20 11.24
N GLU A 66 3.32 30.58 12.43
CA GLU A 66 3.35 31.31 13.70
C GLU A 66 4.65 32.09 13.88
N GLY A 67 5.80 31.47 13.57
CA GLY A 67 7.09 32.14 13.58
C GLY A 67 7.14 33.35 12.63
N MET A 68 6.60 33.22 11.42
CA MET A 68 6.54 34.31 10.45
C MET A 68 5.60 35.44 10.91
N HIS A 69 4.45 35.13 11.48
CA HIS A 69 3.55 36.12 12.07
C HIS A 69 4.20 36.87 13.24
N ALA A 70 4.95 36.17 14.10
CA ALA A 70 5.69 36.81 15.18
C ALA A 70 6.79 37.77 14.65
N MET A 71 7.49 37.38 13.58
CA MET A 71 8.48 38.24 12.92
C MET A 71 7.83 39.50 12.31
N VAL A 72 6.70 39.35 11.61
CA VAL A 72 5.97 40.48 11.01
C VAL A 72 5.47 41.46 12.08
N ASN A 73 4.90 40.94 13.18
CA ASN A 73 4.44 41.77 14.28
C ASN A 73 5.59 42.49 14.98
N SER A 74 6.73 41.80 15.19
CA SER A 74 7.92 42.42 15.76
C SER A 74 8.46 43.55 14.87
N LEU A 75 8.55 43.33 13.56
CA LEU A 75 8.99 44.35 12.59
C LEU A 75 8.03 45.54 12.53
N SER A 76 6.72 45.30 12.65
CA SER A 76 5.71 46.37 12.66
C SER A 76 5.86 47.31 13.87
N VAL A 77 6.34 46.81 15.01
CA VAL A 77 6.60 47.62 16.21
C VAL A 77 7.78 48.59 16.00
N TYR A 78 8.76 48.24 15.17
CA TYR A 78 9.91 49.12 14.87
C TYR A 78 9.64 50.15 13.76
N LEU A 79 8.57 49.96 12.97
CA LEU A 79 8.21 50.81 11.82
C LEU A 79 7.07 51.81 12.12
N THR A 80 6.59 51.88 13.37
CA THR A 80 5.53 52.81 13.84
C THR A 80 6.07 53.73 14.92
#